data_AF-A0A9P9PE62-F1
#
_entry.id   AF-A0A9P9PE62-F1
#
_cell.length_a   1.000
_cell.length_b   1.000
_cell.length_c   1.000
_cell.angle_alpha   90.00
_cell.angle_beta   90.00
_cell.angle_gamma   90.00
#
_symmetry.space_group_name_H-M   'P 1'
#
loop_
_entity.id
_entity.type
_entity.pdbx_description
1 polymer ?
#
loop_
_entity_poly.entity_id
_entity_poly.type
_entity_poly.pdbx_seq_one_letter_code
_entity_poly.pdbx_strand_id
1 'polypeptide(L)'
;MSDQKPISIGAAEAQNHISQDLRNNIYSALLSGDGIRNIEGSLDRQLAESGFKDELRRYVTDLFRSGQATTVDEARALAMEKIKHQMQGDDVQSNGISSADSFNGANGHEEQYDLKIPNKAIVEGTKTVRRELEKVCDITEEAS
;
A
#
# COMPACT_ATOMS: atom_id res chain seq x y z
N MET A 1 -35.16 -14.84 -12.85
CA MET A 1 -34.68 -14.38 -11.54
C MET A 1 -33.55 -15.30 -11.18
N SER A 2 -32.30 -14.83 -11.32
CA SER A 2 -31.12 -15.67 -11.17
C SER A 2 -30.60 -15.52 -9.74
N ASP A 3 -30.71 -16.59 -8.95
CA ASP A 3 -30.12 -16.74 -7.63
C ASP A 3 -28.59 -16.58 -7.70
N GLN A 4 -28.08 -15.40 -7.34
CA GLN A 4 -26.65 -15.21 -7.09
C GLN A 4 -26.35 -15.62 -5.64
N LYS A 5 -25.80 -16.83 -5.50
CA LYS A 5 -25.32 -17.35 -4.23
C LYS A 5 -24.09 -16.53 -3.79
N PRO A 6 -24.06 -15.99 -2.56
CA PRO A 6 -22.94 -15.18 -2.09
C PRO A 6 -21.66 -16.02 -2.03
N ILE A 7 -20.55 -15.45 -2.49
CA ILE A 7 -19.23 -16.09 -2.52
C ILE A 7 -18.42 -15.47 -1.39
N SER A 8 -18.03 -16.29 -0.40
CA SER A 8 -17.04 -15.90 0.60
C SER A 8 -15.64 -15.86 0.03
N ILE A 9 -14.88 -14.83 0.41
CA ILE A 9 -13.58 -14.55 -0.18
C ILE A 9 -12.55 -14.22 0.92
N GLY A 10 -11.53 -15.07 1.08
CA GLY A 10 -10.28 -14.69 1.73
C GLY A 10 -9.42 -13.78 0.85
N ALA A 11 -8.55 -12.95 1.42
CA ALA A 11 -7.78 -11.93 0.69
C ALA A 11 -6.94 -12.47 -0.50
N ALA A 12 -6.44 -13.71 -0.41
CA ALA A 12 -5.70 -14.38 -1.48
C ALA A 12 -6.61 -15.01 -2.56
N GLU A 13 -7.84 -15.36 -2.20
CA GLU A 13 -8.84 -15.96 -3.09
C GLU A 13 -9.57 -14.88 -3.91
N ALA A 14 -9.65 -13.65 -3.39
CA ALA A 14 -10.26 -12.50 -4.07
C ALA A 14 -9.66 -12.22 -5.44
N GLN A 15 -8.33 -12.32 -5.55
CA GLN A 15 -7.62 -12.05 -6.80
C GLN A 15 -7.86 -13.13 -7.87
N ASN A 16 -8.15 -14.37 -7.44
CA ASN A 16 -8.37 -15.51 -8.32
C ASN A 16 -9.85 -15.76 -8.66
N HIS A 17 -10.80 -15.29 -7.84
CA HIS A 17 -12.24 -15.52 -8.04
C HIS A 17 -13.02 -14.35 -8.65
N ILE A 18 -12.49 -13.12 -8.65
CA ILE A 18 -13.13 -12.01 -9.37
C ILE A 18 -12.75 -12.12 -10.85
N SER A 19 -13.73 -12.41 -11.70
CA SER A 19 -13.51 -12.51 -13.16
C SER A 19 -12.93 -11.21 -13.70
N GLN A 20 -12.14 -11.31 -14.78
CA GLN A 20 -11.56 -10.12 -15.42
C GLN A 20 -12.65 -9.13 -15.86
N ASP A 21 -13.79 -9.64 -16.33
CA ASP A 21 -14.94 -8.82 -16.72
C ASP A 21 -15.54 -8.07 -15.53
N LEU A 22 -15.67 -8.72 -14.37
CA LEU A 22 -16.16 -8.06 -13.16
C LEU A 22 -15.19 -6.97 -12.69
N ARG A 23 -13.88 -7.22 -12.73
CA ARG A 23 -12.86 -6.19 -12.44
C ARG A 23 -13.01 -5.00 -13.39
N ASN A 24 -13.10 -5.25 -14.69
CA ASN A 24 -13.25 -4.19 -15.70
C ASN A 24 -14.52 -3.37 -15.48
N ASN A 25 -15.64 -4.01 -15.11
CA ASN A 25 -16.89 -3.34 -14.81
C ASN A 25 -16.78 -2.46 -13.56
N ILE A 26 -16.16 -2.97 -12.48
CA ILE A 26 -15.91 -2.18 -11.26
C ILE A 26 -15.01 -0.98 -11.56
N TYR A 27 -13.91 -1.18 -12.28
CA TYR A 27 -13.02 -0.08 -12.68
C TYR A 27 -13.76 0.96 -13.53
N SER A 28 -14.55 0.52 -14.51
CA SER A 28 -15.33 1.42 -15.37
C SER A 28 -16.37 2.20 -14.57
N ALA A 29 -17.01 1.58 -13.58
CA ALA A 29 -17.99 2.22 -12.71
C ALA A 29 -17.34 3.21 -11.72
N LEU A 30 -16.18 2.87 -11.15
CA LEU A 30 -15.43 3.78 -10.29
C LEU A 30 -14.84 4.97 -11.06
N LEU A 31 -14.48 4.76 -12.34
CA LEU A 31 -13.94 5.78 -13.23
C LEU A 31 -15.02 6.72 -13.79
N SER A 32 -16.23 6.21 -14.01
CA SER A 32 -17.35 7.02 -14.50
C SER A 32 -17.92 7.97 -13.45
N GLY A 33 -17.71 7.66 -12.16
CA GLY A 33 -17.98 8.55 -11.04
C GLY A 33 -16.72 9.22 -10.49
N ASP A 34 -16.83 9.75 -9.27
CA ASP A 34 -15.69 10.32 -8.53
C ASP A 34 -14.98 9.29 -7.63
N GLY A 35 -15.30 7.99 -7.76
CA GLY A 35 -14.85 6.94 -6.84
C GLY A 35 -13.33 6.84 -6.76
N ILE A 36 -12.65 6.80 -7.91
CA ILE A 36 -11.18 6.76 -7.95
C ILE A 36 -10.58 8.03 -7.33
N ARG A 37 -11.11 9.21 -7.68
CA ARG A 37 -10.62 10.49 -7.14
C ARG A 37 -10.81 10.60 -5.64
N ASN A 38 -11.92 10.08 -5.10
CA ASN A 38 -12.20 10.08 -3.67
C ASN A 38 -11.24 9.15 -2.91
N ILE A 39 -10.96 7.96 -3.47
CA ILE A 39 -9.99 7.02 -2.92
C ILE A 39 -8.59 7.65 -2.92
N GLU A 40 -8.17 8.19 -4.05
CA GLU A 40 -6.87 8.86 -4.21
C GLU A 40 -6.74 10.03 -3.24
N GLY A 41 -7.73 10.93 -3.18
CA GLY A 41 -7.70 12.09 -2.29
C GLY A 41 -7.66 11.72 -0.81
N SER A 42 -8.35 10.64 -0.42
CA SER A 42 -8.29 10.13 0.96
C SER A 42 -6.91 9.58 1.31
N LEU A 43 -6.36 8.71 0.47
CA LEU A 43 -5.01 8.15 0.64
C LEU A 43 -3.94 9.25 0.64
N ASP A 44 -4.03 10.18 -0.30
CA ASP A 44 -3.11 11.30 -0.47
C ASP A 44 -3.06 12.17 0.79
N ARG A 45 -4.23 12.46 1.37
CA ARG A 45 -4.38 13.20 2.62
C ARG A 45 -3.81 12.42 3.80
N GLN A 46 -4.11 11.13 3.95
CA GLN A 46 -3.61 10.36 5.09
C GLN A 46 -2.08 10.21 5.07
N LEU A 47 -1.50 10.00 3.88
CA LEU A 47 -0.04 9.92 3.69
C LEU A 47 0.66 11.28 3.87
N ALA A 48 -0.02 12.38 3.56
CA ALA A 48 0.49 13.72 3.84
C ALA A 48 0.44 14.06 5.34
N GLU A 49 -0.71 13.80 6.00
CA GLU A 49 -0.89 14.06 7.43
C GLU A 49 0.08 13.26 8.32
N SER A 50 0.53 12.10 7.86
CA SER A 50 1.47 11.26 8.60
C SER A 50 2.94 11.65 8.43
N GLY A 51 3.25 12.62 7.55
CA GLY A 51 4.64 12.95 7.19
C GLY A 51 5.34 11.92 6.31
N PHE A 52 4.64 10.86 5.87
CA PHE A 52 5.24 9.77 5.07
C PHE A 52 5.83 10.30 3.75
N LYS A 53 5.12 11.23 3.09
CA LYS A 53 5.59 11.85 1.84
C LYS A 53 6.86 12.67 2.03
N ASP A 54 6.98 13.37 3.15
CA ASP A 54 8.17 14.17 3.45
C ASP A 54 9.38 13.27 3.71
N GLU A 55 9.16 12.16 4.42
CA GLU A 55 10.21 11.18 4.70
C GLU A 55 10.66 10.44 3.44
N LEU A 56 9.71 10.04 2.58
CA LEU A 56 10.00 9.47 1.27
C LEU A 56 10.80 10.44 0.40
N ARG A 57 10.44 11.73 0.41
CA ARG A 57 11.18 12.76 -0.33
C ARG A 57 12.61 12.89 0.16
N ARG A 58 12.85 12.87 1.48
CA ARG A 58 14.20 12.93 2.06
C ARG A 58 15.02 11.72 1.65
N TYR A 59 14.47 10.52 1.79
CA TYR A 59 15.13 9.29 1.37
C TYR A 59 15.52 9.31 -0.11
N VAL A 60 14.59 9.66 -1.01
CA VAL A 60 14.86 9.74 -2.46
C VAL A 60 15.91 10.80 -2.76
N THR A 61 15.88 11.95 -2.06
CA THR A 61 16.90 13.00 -2.21
C THR A 61 18.28 12.47 -1.84
N ASP A 62 18.37 11.67 -0.76
CA ASP A 62 19.62 11.09 -0.31
C ASP A 62 20.11 9.97 -1.24
N LEU A 63 19.23 9.19 -1.87
CA LEU A 63 19.60 8.23 -2.91
C LEU A 63 20.33 8.92 -4.07
N PHE A 64 19.84 10.08 -4.51
CA PHE A 64 20.50 10.85 -5.57
C PHE A 64 21.79 11.54 -5.11
N ARG A 65 21.83 12.05 -3.87
CA ARG A 65 23.05 12.71 -3.34
C ARG A 65 24.19 11.73 -3.09
N SER A 66 23.87 10.54 -2.61
CA SER A 66 24.84 9.46 -2.37
C SER A 66 25.28 8.77 -3.66
N GLY A 67 24.56 8.97 -4.77
CA GLY A 67 24.80 8.28 -6.03
C GLY A 67 24.30 6.82 -6.04
N GLN A 68 23.56 6.38 -5.03
CA GLN A 68 22.92 5.06 -4.99
C GLN A 68 21.83 4.90 -6.06
N ALA A 69 21.17 6.01 -6.42
CA ALA A 69 20.33 6.10 -7.60
C ALA A 69 20.85 7.19 -8.54
N THR A 70 20.91 6.87 -9.83
CA THR A 70 21.27 7.82 -10.89
C THR A 70 20.09 8.12 -11.81
N THR A 71 19.06 7.28 -11.77
CA THR A 71 17.82 7.44 -12.53
C THR A 71 16.59 7.43 -11.63
N VAL A 72 15.47 7.93 -12.15
CA VAL A 72 14.18 7.94 -11.44
C VAL A 72 13.69 6.51 -11.19
N ASP A 73 13.88 5.61 -12.15
CA ASP A 73 13.46 4.21 -12.03
C ASP A 73 14.25 3.46 -10.96
N GLU A 74 15.56 3.71 -10.85
CA GLU A 74 16.42 3.17 -9.78
C GLU A 74 15.97 3.68 -8.41
N ALA A 75 15.74 4.99 -8.27
CA ALA A 75 15.28 5.58 -7.02
C ALA A 75 13.91 5.01 -6.59
N ARG A 76 13.01 4.81 -7.57
CA ARG A 76 11.71 4.18 -7.34
C ARG A 76 11.85 2.74 -6.87
N ALA A 77 12.70 1.95 -7.52
CA ALA A 77 12.93 0.55 -7.15
C ALA A 77 13.46 0.44 -5.72
N LEU A 78 14.49 1.21 -5.38
CA LEU A 78 15.10 1.24 -4.04
C LEU A 78 14.14 1.74 -2.95
N ALA A 79 13.31 2.75 -3.26
CA ALA A 79 12.28 3.21 -2.32
C ALA A 79 11.20 2.16 -2.07
N MET A 80 10.71 1.50 -3.13
CA MET A 80 9.71 0.45 -3.00
C MET A 80 10.25 -0.77 -2.26
N GLU A 81 11.50 -1.15 -2.51
CA GLU A 81 12.19 -2.22 -1.77
C GLU A 81 12.27 -1.88 -0.28
N LYS A 82 12.73 -0.67 0.09
CA LYS A 82 12.80 -0.24 1.50
C LYS A 82 11.44 -0.21 2.18
N ILE A 83 10.41 0.33 1.52
CA ILE A 83 9.02 0.33 2.03
C ILE A 83 8.57 -1.11 2.28
N LYS A 84 8.77 -2.03 1.31
CA LYS A 84 8.39 -3.43 1.44
C LYS A 84 9.09 -4.11 2.61
N HIS A 85 10.40 -3.90 2.77
CA HIS A 85 11.16 -4.45 3.90
C HIS A 85 10.62 -3.96 5.25
N GLN A 86 10.36 -2.66 5.39
CA GLN A 86 9.84 -2.09 6.65
C GLN A 86 8.40 -2.51 6.95
N MET A 87 7.60 -2.76 5.91
CA MET A 87 6.24 -3.30 6.06
C MET A 87 6.23 -4.79 6.48
N GLN A 88 7.27 -5.56 6.17
CA GLN A 88 7.39 -6.98 6.53
C GLN A 88 7.94 -7.21 7.95
N GLY A 89 8.59 -6.21 8.55
CA GLY A 89 9.22 -6.32 9.88
C GLY A 89 8.27 -6.21 11.08
N ASP A 90 6.96 -6.09 10.88
CA ASP A 90 6.01 -5.75 11.94
C ASP A 90 5.53 -6.92 12.83
N ASP A 91 6.14 -8.11 12.69
CA ASP A 91 5.92 -9.25 13.61
C ASP A 91 6.92 -9.29 14.77
N VAL A 92 7.94 -8.43 14.79
CA VAL A 92 8.91 -8.40 15.89
C VAL A 92 8.78 -7.10 16.64
N GLN A 93 8.07 -7.22 17.77
CA GLN A 93 8.06 -6.26 18.87
C GLN A 93 9.42 -5.59 19.05
N SER A 94 9.37 -4.27 19.19
CA SER A 94 10.33 -3.50 19.99
C SER A 94 10.86 -4.33 21.17
N ASN A 95 12.09 -4.82 21.05
CA ASN A 95 13.03 -4.98 22.15
C ASN A 95 14.43 -5.13 21.56
N GLY A 96 15.36 -4.33 22.09
CA GLY A 96 16.70 -4.21 21.57
C GLY A 96 17.54 -5.50 21.61
N ILE A 97 18.73 -5.35 21.02
CA ILE A 97 19.89 -6.27 21.01
C ILE A 97 19.97 -7.20 19.79
N SER A 98 20.76 -6.71 18.82
CA SER A 98 21.81 -7.39 18.03
C SER A 98 21.66 -8.87 17.65
N SER A 99 21.62 -9.16 16.34
CA SER A 99 22.78 -9.64 15.58
C SER A 99 22.37 -10.30 14.26
N ALA A 100 23.11 -9.91 13.21
CA ALA A 100 23.56 -10.74 12.09
C ALA A 100 22.52 -11.48 11.24
N ASP A 101 22.25 -10.96 10.05
CA ASP A 101 22.71 -11.69 8.87
C ASP A 101 23.01 -10.78 7.67
N SER A 102 24.03 -11.19 6.92
CA SER A 102 24.79 -10.39 5.95
C SER A 102 23.99 -9.86 4.77
N PHE A 103 24.06 -8.55 4.54
CA PHE A 103 24.08 -7.99 3.18
C PHE A 103 25.25 -7.01 3.03
N ASN A 104 26.20 -7.38 2.16
CA ASN A 104 27.30 -6.52 1.73
C ASN A 104 26.76 -5.36 0.87
N GLY A 105 26.72 -4.16 1.43
CA GLY A 105 26.45 -2.91 0.72
C GLY A 105 26.84 -1.72 1.59
N ALA A 106 27.70 -0.86 1.07
CA ALA A 106 28.45 0.13 1.84
C ALA A 106 27.59 1.20 2.57
N ASN A 107 28.14 1.61 3.72
CA ASN A 107 27.87 2.82 4.51
C ASN A 107 26.54 2.91 5.28
N GLY A 108 26.68 2.84 6.61
CA GLY A 108 25.60 2.80 7.57
C GLY A 108 24.64 3.98 7.48
N HIS A 109 23.35 3.65 7.38
CA HIS A 109 22.17 4.49 7.63
C HIS A 109 20.99 3.58 7.96
N GLU A 110 21.19 2.60 8.85
CA GLU A 110 20.17 1.55 9.07
C GLU A 110 18.92 2.03 9.82
N GLU A 111 18.89 3.25 10.36
CA GLU A 111 17.72 3.75 11.13
C GLU A 111 17.23 5.15 10.75
N GLN A 112 17.73 5.79 9.67
CA GLN A 112 17.40 7.22 9.50
C GLN A 112 16.01 7.49 8.91
N TYR A 113 15.47 6.58 8.11
CA TYR A 113 14.25 6.82 7.33
C TYR A 113 13.15 5.81 7.67
N ASP A 114 12.06 6.27 8.27
CA ASP A 114 10.84 5.49 8.49
C ASP A 114 9.89 5.64 7.30
N LEU A 115 9.95 4.68 6.38
CA LEU A 115 9.09 4.56 5.21
C LEU A 115 8.03 3.46 5.40
N LYS A 116 7.65 3.19 6.65
CA LYS A 116 6.50 2.34 6.91
C LYS A 116 5.21 3.07 6.53
N ILE A 117 4.33 2.40 5.80
CA ILE A 117 3.02 2.98 5.48
C ILE A 117 2.24 3.10 6.79
N PRO A 118 1.73 4.28 7.15
CA PRO A 118 1.01 4.47 8.41
C PRO A 118 -0.25 3.61 8.46
N ASN A 119 -0.47 2.89 9.56
CA ASN A 119 -1.67 2.08 9.77
C ASN A 119 -2.97 2.88 9.61
N LYS A 120 -2.97 4.17 9.98
CA LYS A 120 -4.10 5.07 9.75
C LYS A 120 -4.43 5.22 8.26
N ALA A 121 -3.43 5.36 7.41
CA ALA A 121 -3.61 5.46 5.95
C ALA A 121 -4.16 4.16 5.37
N ILE A 122 -3.71 3.00 5.89
CA ILE A 122 -4.23 1.69 5.48
C ILE A 122 -5.71 1.57 5.88
N VAL A 123 -6.03 1.77 7.16
CA VAL A 123 -7.40 1.61 7.68
C VAL A 123 -8.38 2.57 7.01
N GLU A 124 -8.06 3.87 6.94
CA GLU A 124 -8.93 4.86 6.32
C GLU A 124 -8.99 4.70 4.80
N GLY A 125 -7.89 4.28 4.17
CA GLY A 125 -7.85 3.89 2.76
C GLY A 125 -8.81 2.75 2.46
N THR A 126 -8.74 1.64 3.21
CA THR A 126 -9.63 0.49 3.06
C THR A 126 -11.10 0.87 3.29
N LYS A 127 -11.39 1.70 4.30
CA LYS A 127 -12.76 2.22 4.53
C LYS A 127 -13.26 3.05 3.36
N THR A 128 -12.40 3.89 2.77
CA THR A 128 -12.75 4.73 1.62
C THR A 128 -13.01 3.84 0.40
N VAL A 129 -12.13 2.88 0.12
CA VAL A 129 -12.31 1.91 -0.97
C VAL A 129 -13.63 1.17 -0.81
N ARG A 130 -13.93 0.64 0.38
CA ARG A 130 -15.19 -0.04 0.66
C ARG A 130 -16.39 0.86 0.37
N ARG A 131 -16.40 2.09 0.90
CA ARG A 131 -17.48 3.06 0.70
C ARG A 131 -17.72 3.38 -0.77
N GLU A 132 -16.64 3.53 -1.56
CA GLU A 132 -16.78 3.80 -3.00
C GLU A 132 -17.21 2.56 -3.78
N LEU A 133 -16.78 1.36 -3.37
CA LEU A 133 -17.23 0.10 -3.96
C LEU A 133 -18.72 -0.16 -3.69
N GLU A 134 -19.22 0.11 -2.47
CA GLU A 134 -20.64 -0.02 -2.09
C GLU A 134 -21.57 0.82 -2.97
N LYS A 135 -21.07 1.85 -3.65
CA LYS A 135 -21.87 2.67 -4.59
C LYS A 135 -22.05 2.01 -5.95
N VAL A 136 -21.17 1.08 -6.31
CA VAL A 136 -21.09 0.51 -7.66
C VAL A 136 -21.28 -1.01 -7.68
N CYS A 137 -21.18 -1.68 -6.52
CA CYS A 137 -21.43 -3.10 -6.36
C CYS A 137 -21.93 -3.42 -4.95
N ASP A 138 -22.72 -4.50 -4.84
CA ASP A 138 -23.11 -5.05 -3.54
C ASP A 138 -21.95 -5.85 -2.93
N ILE A 139 -21.59 -5.53 -1.70
CA ILE A 139 -20.56 -6.25 -0.93
C ILE A 139 -21.27 -7.11 0.11
N THR A 140 -21.14 -8.43 0.01
CA THR A 140 -21.63 -9.38 1.00
C THR A 140 -20.47 -9.91 1.84
N GLU A 141 -20.47 -9.64 3.14
CA GLU A 141 -19.57 -10.28 4.11
C GLU A 141 -20.32 -11.46 4.76
N GLU A 142 -19.72 -12.66 4.79
CA GLU A 142 -20.25 -13.72 5.66
C GLU A 142 -19.97 -13.34 7.12
N ALA A 143 -21.04 -13.32 7.93
CA ALA A 143 -20.92 -13.14 9.37
C ALA A 143 -20.10 -14.32 9.94
N SER A 144 -18.89 -14.01 10.42
CA SER A 144 -18.04 -14.97 11.14
C SER A 144 -18.61 -15.34 12.49
#